data_AF-A0AAV2IJK4-F1
#
_entry.id   AF-A0AAV2IJK4-F1
#
_cell.length_a   1.000
_cell.length_b   1.000
_cell.length_c   1.000
_cell.angle_alpha   90.00
_cell.angle_beta   90.00
_cell.angle_gamma   90.00
#
_symmetry.space_group_name_H-M   'P 1'
#
loop_
_entity.id
_entity.type
_entity.pdbx_description
1 polymer ?
#
loop_
_entity_poly.entity_id
_entity_poly.type
_entity_poly.pdbx_seq_one_letter_code
_entity_poly.pdbx_strand_id
1 'polypeptide(L)'
;MEKKAGEGRKRQQKRLCLPSYSVNGKHLFSGPLKYSLGDLCVSGDHLILGNTAGQVVVMEIFGLRPITPMELLVPIQCVTLSNGSSHILSELF
;
A
#
# COMPACT_ATOMS: atom_id res chain seq x y z
N MET A 1 30.81 -31.00 27.74
CA MET A 1 29.90 -31.11 26.58
C MET A 1 29.03 -29.86 26.56
N GLU A 2 29.44 -28.88 25.76
CA GLU A 2 28.76 -27.58 25.62
C GLU A 2 27.53 -27.73 24.72
N LYS A 3 26.34 -27.42 25.24
CA LYS A 3 25.12 -27.36 24.42
C LYS A 3 25.13 -26.04 23.66
N LYS A 4 25.39 -26.07 22.34
CA LYS A 4 25.18 -24.92 21.47
C LYS A 4 23.68 -24.65 21.32
N ALA A 5 23.28 -23.46 21.75
CA ALA A 5 21.94 -22.91 21.58
C ALA A 5 21.62 -22.74 20.09
N GLY A 6 20.44 -23.19 19.68
CA GLY A 6 19.95 -23.00 18.31
C GLY A 6 19.65 -21.53 18.05
N GLU A 7 20.36 -20.94 17.09
CA GLU A 7 20.01 -19.64 16.52
C GLU A 7 18.69 -19.78 15.76
N GLY A 8 17.61 -19.29 16.36
CA GLY A 8 16.35 -19.09 15.65
C GLY A 8 16.57 -18.09 14.52
N ARG A 9 16.50 -18.55 13.27
CA ARG A 9 16.43 -17.68 12.08
C ARG A 9 15.21 -16.78 12.23
N LYS A 10 15.42 -15.55 12.73
CA LYS A 10 14.40 -14.49 12.66
C LYS A 10 14.13 -14.23 11.19
N ARG A 11 12.96 -14.67 10.73
CA ARG A 11 12.44 -14.42 9.39
C ARG A 11 12.38 -12.90 9.20
N GLN A 12 13.33 -12.34 8.44
CA GLN A 12 13.33 -10.91 8.12
C GLN A 12 12.01 -10.59 7.40
N GLN A 13 11.11 -9.86 8.07
CA GLN A 13 9.91 -9.35 7.43
C GLN A 13 10.37 -8.35 6.34
N LYS A 14 10.05 -8.67 5.09
CA LYS A 14 10.32 -7.79 3.94
C LYS A 14 9.56 -6.49 4.19
N ARG A 15 10.28 -5.38 4.37
CA ARG A 15 9.67 -4.05 4.48
C ARG A 15 9.25 -3.62 3.08
N LEU A 16 7.95 -3.40 2.91
CA LEU A 16 7.38 -2.85 1.68
C LEU A 16 7.40 -1.33 1.78
N CYS A 17 7.67 -0.64 0.68
CA CYS A 17 7.66 0.81 0.62
C CYS A 17 7.03 1.30 -0.68
N LEU A 18 6.43 2.49 -0.63
CA LEU A 18 5.90 3.22 -1.77
C LEU A 18 6.84 4.40 -2.07
N PRO A 19 7.79 4.24 -3.01
CA PRO A 19 8.69 5.32 -3.37
C PRO A 19 7.99 6.29 -4.34
N SER A 20 8.19 7.58 -4.11
CA SER A 20 7.71 8.65 -4.98
C SER A 20 8.88 9.31 -5.70
N TYR A 21 8.74 9.47 -7.00
CA TYR A 21 9.71 10.13 -7.86
C TYR A 21 9.01 11.25 -8.62
N SER A 22 9.68 12.38 -8.84
CA SER A 22 9.22 13.35 -9.82
C SER A 22 9.45 12.83 -11.24
N VAL A 23 8.78 13.46 -12.21
CA VAL A 23 8.85 13.08 -13.64
C VAL A 23 10.27 13.11 -14.23
N ASN A 24 11.18 13.86 -13.63
CA ASN A 24 12.60 13.90 -13.99
C ASN A 24 13.45 12.82 -13.28
N GLY A 25 12.82 11.87 -12.58
CA GLY A 25 13.48 10.76 -11.89
C GLY A 25 14.05 11.08 -10.50
N LYS A 26 13.94 12.32 -10.01
CA LYS A 26 14.41 12.67 -8.66
C LYS A 26 13.52 12.00 -7.61
N HIS A 27 14.14 11.32 -6.64
CA HIS A 27 13.43 10.78 -5.46
C HIS A 27 12.90 11.92 -4.60
N LEU A 28 11.63 11.84 -4.22
CA LEU A 28 10.96 12.84 -3.39
C LEU A 28 10.90 12.35 -1.94
N PHE A 29 10.19 11.24 -1.71
CA PHE A 29 10.05 10.58 -0.42
C PHE A 29 9.58 9.14 -0.61
N SER A 30 9.60 8.36 0.46
CA SER A 30 9.05 7.00 0.47
C SER A 30 8.19 6.78 1.71
N GLY A 31 7.03 6.14 1.54
CA GLY A 31 6.12 5.76 2.62
C GLY A 31 6.22 4.28 2.93
N PRO A 32 6.18 3.84 4.21
CA PRO A 32 6.12 2.41 4.52
C PRO A 32 4.76 1.84 4.13
N LEU A 33 4.76 0.62 3.58
CA LEU A 33 3.55 -0.13 3.28
C LEU A 33 3.44 -1.31 4.25
N LYS A 34 2.26 -1.49 4.85
CA LYS A 34 1.98 -2.61 5.76
C LYS A 34 1.73 -3.91 4.99
N TYR A 35 1.13 -3.81 3.80
CA TYR A 35 0.75 -4.93 2.94
C TYR A 35 1.17 -4.65 1.49
N SER A 36 1.25 -5.70 0.67
CA SER A 36 1.52 -5.53 -0.76
C SER A 36 0.33 -4.87 -1.43
N LEU A 37 0.59 -4.00 -2.41
CA LEU A 37 -0.46 -3.40 -3.22
C LEU A 37 -0.89 -4.39 -4.31
N GLY A 38 -2.19 -4.45 -4.58
CA GLY A 38 -2.72 -5.00 -5.81
C GLY A 38 -2.77 -3.92 -6.88
N ASP A 39 -3.29 -2.74 -6.53
CA ASP A 39 -3.43 -1.61 -7.45
C ASP A 39 -3.47 -0.27 -6.71
N LEU A 40 -3.27 0.82 -7.45
CA LEU A 40 -3.39 2.19 -6.98
C LEU A 40 -3.93 3.11 -8.06
N CYS A 41 -4.71 4.12 -7.66
CA CYS A 41 -5.10 5.21 -8.55
C CYS A 41 -5.06 6.56 -7.84
N VAL A 42 -5.12 7.63 -8.64
CA VAL A 42 -5.01 9.02 -8.16
C VAL A 42 -6.36 9.72 -8.32
N SER A 43 -6.78 10.46 -7.28
CA SER A 43 -7.97 11.32 -7.28
C SER A 43 -7.63 12.70 -6.72
N GLY A 44 -7.37 13.67 -7.60
CA GLY A 44 -6.90 15.00 -7.18
C GLY A 44 -5.61 14.89 -6.37
N ASP A 45 -5.62 15.37 -5.12
CA ASP A 45 -4.49 15.32 -4.20
C ASP A 45 -4.40 14.02 -3.37
N HIS A 46 -5.18 12.99 -3.74
CA HIS A 46 -5.28 11.73 -3.02
C HIS A 46 -4.78 10.54 -3.83
N LEU A 47 -4.16 9.59 -3.12
CA LEU A 47 -3.90 8.23 -3.59
C LEU A 47 -4.93 7.29 -3.00
N ILE A 48 -5.48 6.43 -3.84
CA ILE A 48 -6.35 5.33 -3.44
C ILE A 48 -5.56 4.05 -3.65
N LEU A 49 -5.31 3.31 -2.57
CA LEU A 49 -4.53 2.08 -2.60
C LEU A 49 -5.43 0.88 -2.31
N GLY A 50 -5.41 -0.13 -3.16
CA GLY A 50 -5.98 -1.44 -2.88
C GLY A 50 -4.88 -2.43 -2.54
N ASN A 51 -4.97 -3.13 -1.41
CA ASN A 51 -3.92 -4.04 -0.96
C ASN A 51 -4.35 -5.52 -0.86
N THR A 52 -3.38 -6.41 -0.81
CA THR A 52 -3.59 -7.87 -0.79
C THR A 52 -4.17 -8.39 0.54
N ALA A 53 -4.25 -7.54 1.57
CA ALA A 53 -4.95 -7.85 2.82
C ALA A 53 -6.43 -7.45 2.78
N GLY A 54 -6.89 -6.88 1.66
CA GLY A 54 -8.26 -6.47 1.45
C GLY A 54 -8.61 -5.12 2.05
N GLN A 55 -7.64 -4.21 2.16
CA GLN A 55 -7.92 -2.82 2.54
C GLN A 55 -7.87 -1.90 1.33
N VAL A 56 -8.89 -1.04 1.21
CA VAL A 56 -8.81 0.19 0.41
C VAL A 56 -8.36 1.31 1.34
N VAL A 57 -7.28 2.02 1.01
CA VAL A 57 -6.76 3.12 1.82
C VAL A 57 -6.72 4.39 0.99
N VAL A 58 -7.38 5.44 1.47
CA VAL A 58 -7.25 6.80 0.93
C VAL A 58 -6.10 7.49 1.66
N MET A 59 -5.19 8.08 0.91
CA MET A 59 -4.00 8.75 1.44
C MET A 59 -3.82 10.11 0.77
N GLU A 60 -3.24 11.06 1.47
CA GLU A 60 -2.70 12.27 0.83
C GLU A 60 -1.50 11.91 -0.05
N ILE A 61 -1.43 12.46 -1.27
CA ILE A 61 -0.27 12.28 -2.16
C ILE A 61 0.98 12.85 -1.50
N PHE A 62 0.90 14.06 -0.96
CA PHE A 62 2.03 14.70 -0.31
C PHE A 62 2.28 14.09 1.07
N GLY A 63 3.42 13.43 1.22
CA GLY A 63 3.82 12.82 2.49
C GLY A 63 3.18 11.46 2.79
N LEU A 64 2.34 10.92 1.89
CA LEU A 64 1.74 9.58 2.00
C LEU A 64 1.09 9.33 3.36
N ARG A 65 0.26 10.29 3.80
CA ARG A 65 -0.45 10.19 5.08
C ARG A 65 -1.79 9.50 4.87
N PRO A 66 -2.08 8.39 5.57
CA PRO A 66 -3.37 7.73 5.44
C PRO A 66 -4.48 8.60 6.06
N ILE A 67 -5.56 8.78 5.31
CA ILE A 67 -6.77 9.50 5.75
C ILE A 67 -7.76 8.50 6.32
N THR A 68 -8.10 7.46 5.55
CA THR A 68 -9.05 6.43 6.00
C THR A 68 -8.79 5.08 5.36
N PRO A 69 -8.75 3.99 6.15
CA PRO A 69 -8.82 2.63 5.64
C PRO A 69 -10.26 2.11 5.63
N MET A 70 -10.60 1.33 4.62
CA MET A 70 -11.82 0.55 4.52
C MET A 70 -11.46 -0.93 4.34
N GLU A 71 -11.96 -1.77 5.24
CA GLU A 71 -11.73 -3.22 5.24
C GLU A 71 -12.79 -3.90 4.37
N LEU A 72 -12.37 -4.54 3.28
CA LEU A 72 -13.19 -5.41 2.44
C LEU A 72 -12.92 -6.90 2.72
N LEU A 73 -11.87 -7.21 3.49
CA LEU A 73 -11.48 -8.56 3.96
C LEU A 73 -11.22 -9.59 2.86
N VAL A 74 -11.14 -9.14 1.62
CA VAL A 74 -10.86 -9.95 0.42
C VAL A 74 -9.73 -9.25 -0.36
N PRO A 75 -8.69 -9.96 -0.84
CA PRO A 75 -7.59 -9.35 -1.57
C PRO A 75 -8.06 -8.51 -2.75
N ILE A 76 -7.58 -7.27 -2.82
CA ILE A 76 -7.94 -6.33 -3.88
C ILE A 76 -6.91 -6.43 -5.01
N GLN A 77 -7.35 -6.74 -6.22
CA GLN A 77 -6.48 -6.76 -7.40
C GLN A 77 -6.49 -5.47 -8.20
N CYS A 78 -7.63 -4.75 -8.22
CA CYS A 78 -7.80 -3.54 -9.00
C CYS A 78 -8.62 -2.52 -8.21
N VAL A 79 -8.24 -1.24 -8.31
CA VAL A 79 -9.01 -0.10 -7.81
C VAL A 79 -9.13 0.97 -8.88
N THR A 80 -10.34 1.48 -9.08
CA THR A 80 -10.59 2.56 -10.04
C THR A 80 -11.60 3.56 -9.50
N LEU A 81 -11.80 4.64 -10.23
CA LEU A 81 -12.71 5.71 -9.88
C LEU A 81 -13.83 5.77 -10.91
N SER A 82 -15.05 6.02 -10.44
CA SER A 82 -16.16 6.39 -11.32
C SER A 82 -15.86 7.69 -12.08
N ASN A 83 -16.60 7.95 -13.17
CA ASN A 83 -16.54 9.25 -13.83
C ASN A 83 -16.85 10.38 -12.84
N GLY A 84 -16.05 11.46 -12.88
CA GLY A 84 -16.11 12.55 -11.92
C GLY A 84 -15.56 12.24 -10.52
N SER A 85 -14.89 11.09 -10.34
CA SER A 85 -14.20 10.69 -9.11
C SER A 85 -15.07 10.68 -7.84
N SER A 86 -16.37 10.39 -7.99
CA SER A 86 -17.33 10.38 -6.88
C SER A 86 -17.34 9.07 -6.09
N HIS A 87 -16.98 7.96 -6.71
CA HIS A 87 -16.98 6.62 -6.11
C HIS A 87 -15.68 5.89 -6.42
N ILE A 88 -15.24 5.07 -5.46
CA ILE A 88 -14.17 4.10 -5.61
C ILE A 88 -14.80 2.75 -5.96
N LEU A 89 -14.30 2.12 -7.02
CA LEU A 89 -14.70 0.78 -7.45
C LEU A 89 -13.51 -0.16 -7.23
N SER A 90 -13.78 -1.35 -6.70
CA SER A 90 -12.75 -2.35 -6.42
C SER A 90 -13.22 -3.72 -6.89
N GLU A 91 -12.34 -4.47 -7.53
CA GLU A 91 -12.58 -5.88 -7.84
C GLU A 91 -12.25 -6.74 -6.61
N LEU A 92 -13.16 -7.65 -6.25
CA LEU A 92 -13.04 -8.58 -5.12
C LEU A 92 -13.19 -10.01 -5.66
N PHE A 93 -12.34 -10.93 -5.19
CA PHE A 93 -12.30 -12.35 -5.60
C PHE A 93 -12.70 -13.31 -4.49
#